data_AF-A0A7V3VX50-F1
#
_entry.id   AF-A0A7V3VX50-F1
#
_cell.length_a   1.000
_cell.length_b   1.000
_cell.length_c   1.000
_cell.angle_alpha   90.00
_cell.angle_beta   90.00
_cell.angle_gamma   90.00
#
_symmetry.space_group_name_H-M   'P 1'
#
loop_
_entity.id
_entity.type
_entity.pdbx_description
1 polymer ?
#
loop_
_entity_poly.entity_id
_entity_poly.type
_entity_poly.pdbx_seq_one_letter_code
_entity_poly.pdbx_strand_id
1 'polypeptide(L)'
;MKGGYSMVQEVRGWAFQSVLAMGFGLMFLCPARSASQRETEETIPPPRPLTNEQPAREVDRVQPTPRDCSSPTRFLQGPIVSEGQAPPQLKPGQVQPDDHAMPINLPTALQLADARPIIIAAAQASLQIAVAQLRRAQLLWLPNVTAGGTWYRHDGGGTGNSGIEYIVGRDQYMIGAGPFLDWTFVDLIYLPRQARDQAAARRFEVQTARNDALRAVAEAYFNVQQARGRLAGAQDVAEKARKLAEKIRALSKDLTSPFEIDRALTTLADIEREMLLRYQEWRVASADLTRELRLNPTIVAAPLEPPHLQVTLISPKEAVEDLVPVGLLNRPELASQQALVRWALERIRQERLRPLIPSLVIAPNAVPGAPFGTLMSGVF
;
A
#
# COMPACT_ATOMS: atom_id res chain seq x y z
N MET A 1 -34.15 -3.65 -55.62
CA MET A 1 -34.18 -3.15 -57.01
C MET A 1 -35.06 -1.91 -57.04
N LYS A 2 -34.46 -0.78 -57.48
CA LYS A 2 -35.04 0.49 -57.99
C LYS A 2 -36.11 1.16 -57.12
N GLY A 3 -35.94 2.35 -56.52
CA GLY A 3 -35.24 3.61 -56.88
C GLY A 3 -36.28 4.74 -56.66
N GLY A 4 -36.03 5.99 -56.26
CA GLY A 4 -34.86 6.83 -55.99
C GLY A 4 -35.28 8.32 -56.14
N TYR A 5 -34.78 9.21 -55.25
CA TYR A 5 -34.65 10.69 -55.35
C TYR A 5 -35.94 11.55 -55.28
N SER A 6 -36.03 12.78 -54.71
CA SER A 6 -35.11 13.88 -54.35
C SER A 6 -35.85 14.83 -53.34
N MET A 7 -35.35 15.19 -52.14
CA MET A 7 -34.46 16.33 -51.75
C MET A 7 -34.95 17.76 -52.07
N VAL A 8 -35.27 18.56 -51.03
CA VAL A 8 -34.99 20.02 -50.78
C VAL A 8 -35.23 20.26 -49.26
N GLN A 9 -34.25 20.42 -48.35
CA GLN A 9 -33.39 21.57 -47.96
C GLN A 9 -34.10 22.82 -47.38
N GLU A 10 -33.97 23.05 -46.06
CA GLU A 10 -33.63 24.33 -45.34
C GLU A 10 -34.05 24.23 -43.85
N VAL A 11 -33.14 24.21 -42.86
CA VAL A 11 -32.33 25.29 -42.21
C VAL A 11 -33.02 25.96 -41.01
N ARG A 12 -32.49 25.59 -39.83
CA ARG A 12 -32.22 26.36 -38.58
C ARG A 12 -33.31 27.18 -37.89
N GLY A 13 -33.47 26.89 -36.60
CA GLY A 13 -33.97 27.84 -35.59
C GLY A 13 -34.03 27.22 -34.20
N TRP A 14 -32.91 27.23 -33.45
CA TRP A 14 -32.93 26.98 -32.00
C TRP A 14 -33.43 28.23 -31.30
N ALA A 15 -34.60 28.16 -30.67
CA ALA A 15 -35.10 29.20 -29.78
C ALA A 15 -34.98 28.72 -28.33
N PHE A 16 -34.07 29.36 -27.60
CA PHE A 16 -34.06 29.39 -26.14
C PHE A 16 -35.34 30.08 -25.67
N GLN A 17 -36.13 29.45 -24.80
CA GLN A 17 -37.10 30.15 -23.98
C GLN A 17 -36.81 29.94 -22.50
N SER A 18 -36.37 31.04 -21.89
CA SER A 18 -36.34 31.27 -20.45
C SER A 18 -37.78 31.50 -19.98
N VAL A 19 -38.27 30.68 -19.05
CA VAL A 19 -39.50 30.98 -18.31
C VAL A 19 -39.11 31.34 -16.88
N LEU A 20 -39.19 32.65 -16.61
CA LEU A 20 -39.15 33.25 -15.29
C LEU A 20 -40.57 33.17 -14.71
N ALA A 21 -40.80 32.33 -13.70
CA ALA A 21 -42.06 32.28 -12.97
C ALA A 21 -41.84 32.80 -11.54
N MET A 22 -42.24 34.05 -11.34
CA MET A 22 -42.42 34.69 -10.05
C MET A 22 -43.71 34.13 -9.43
N GLY A 23 -43.62 33.54 -8.23
CA GLY A 23 -44.76 33.01 -7.50
C GLY A 23 -44.51 33.07 -6.00
N PHE A 24 -45.03 34.12 -5.36
CA PHE A 24 -45.05 34.32 -3.93
C PHE A 24 -46.10 33.41 -3.28
N GLY A 25 -45.73 32.71 -2.20
CA GLY A 25 -46.64 32.25 -1.16
C GLY A 25 -47.26 30.86 -1.30
N LEU A 26 -46.70 29.88 -0.57
CA LEU A 26 -47.48 29.06 0.36
C LEU A 26 -46.54 28.35 1.34
N MET A 27 -46.72 28.61 2.63
CA MET A 27 -46.20 27.78 3.72
C MET A 27 -46.62 26.33 3.51
N PHE A 28 -45.64 25.43 3.44
CA PHE A 28 -45.85 24.03 3.79
C PHE A 28 -44.92 23.67 4.95
N LEU A 29 -45.52 23.51 6.13
CA LEU A 29 -44.98 22.74 7.23
C LEU A 29 -44.70 21.32 6.72
N CYS A 30 -43.42 20.93 6.70
CA CYS A 30 -43.04 19.53 6.55
C CYS A 30 -42.77 18.98 7.96
N PRO A 31 -43.50 17.96 8.46
CA PRO A 31 -43.23 17.41 9.77
C PRO A 31 -41.92 16.63 9.72
N ALA A 32 -41.04 16.89 10.70
CA ALA A 32 -39.84 16.13 10.92
C ALA A 32 -40.21 14.66 11.21
N ARG A 33 -39.96 13.79 10.24
CA ARG A 33 -40.05 12.34 10.42
C ARG A 33 -38.70 11.88 10.98
N SER A 34 -38.69 11.50 12.26
CA SER A 34 -37.56 10.83 12.88
C SER A 34 -37.30 9.51 12.17
N ALA A 35 -36.28 9.48 11.32
CA ALA A 35 -35.78 8.23 10.76
C ALA A 35 -34.96 7.52 11.84
N SER A 36 -35.54 6.43 12.34
CA SER A 36 -34.85 5.38 13.10
C SER A 36 -33.56 4.99 12.37
N GLN A 37 -32.44 5.07 13.08
CA GLN A 37 -31.18 4.46 12.66
C GLN A 37 -31.39 2.95 12.56
N ARG A 38 -31.46 2.45 11.33
CA ARG A 38 -31.08 1.07 11.02
C ARG A 38 -29.65 1.14 10.50
N GLU A 39 -28.75 0.43 11.16
CA GLU A 39 -27.41 0.13 10.66
C GLU A 39 -27.54 -0.54 9.29
N THR A 40 -27.33 0.23 8.23
CA THR A 40 -26.96 -0.31 6.93
C THR A 40 -25.45 -0.47 6.95
N GLU A 41 -25.01 -1.71 7.08
CA GLU A 41 -23.65 -2.16 6.85
C GLU A 41 -23.23 -1.72 5.43
N GLU A 42 -22.45 -0.65 5.36
CA GLU A 42 -21.93 -0.07 4.11
C GLU A 42 -20.90 -1.05 3.54
N THR A 43 -21.36 -1.93 2.66
CA THR A 43 -20.50 -2.86 1.95
C THR A 43 -19.62 -2.06 1.00
N ILE A 44 -18.37 -1.84 1.40
CA ILE A 44 -17.33 -1.23 0.56
C ILE A 44 -17.21 -2.10 -0.71
N PRO A 45 -17.46 -1.56 -1.92
CA PRO A 45 -17.28 -2.34 -3.14
C PRO A 45 -15.79 -2.69 -3.31
N PRO A 46 -15.44 -3.92 -3.76
CA PRO A 46 -14.06 -4.30 -3.95
C PRO A 46 -13.38 -3.35 -4.94
N PRO A 47 -12.10 -3.00 -4.73
CA PRO A 47 -11.38 -2.11 -5.63
C PRO A 47 -11.36 -2.73 -7.03
N ARG A 48 -11.85 -1.98 -8.02
CA ARG A 48 -11.73 -2.38 -9.43
C ARG A 48 -10.25 -2.55 -9.78
N PRO A 49 -9.84 -3.65 -10.43
CA PRO A 49 -8.49 -3.78 -10.93
C PRO A 49 -8.23 -2.66 -11.94
N LEU A 50 -7.19 -1.87 -11.68
CA LEU A 50 -6.69 -0.87 -12.63
C LEU A 50 -6.09 -1.61 -13.83
N THR A 51 -6.94 -2.01 -14.77
CA THR A 51 -6.53 -2.73 -16.01
C THR A 51 -6.13 -1.75 -17.12
N ASN A 52 -5.76 -0.52 -16.77
CA ASN A 52 -5.14 0.41 -17.71
C ASN A 52 -3.79 0.81 -17.13
N GLU A 53 -2.77 -0.01 -17.39
CA GLU A 53 -1.40 0.48 -17.54
C GLU A 53 -1.41 1.51 -18.66
N GLN A 54 -1.68 2.77 -18.32
CA GLN A 54 -1.20 3.86 -19.14
C GLN A 54 0.33 3.81 -19.00
N PRO A 55 1.08 3.57 -20.09
CA PRO A 55 2.53 3.62 -20.02
C PRO A 55 2.90 4.98 -19.45
N ALA A 56 3.78 4.97 -18.44
CA ALA A 56 4.33 6.16 -17.84
C ALA A 56 4.75 7.12 -18.96
N ARG A 57 4.02 8.23 -19.13
CA ARG A 57 4.40 9.30 -20.05
C ARG A 57 5.74 9.83 -19.57
N GLU A 58 6.79 9.41 -20.26
CA GLU A 58 8.04 10.12 -20.61
C GLU A 58 8.39 11.36 -19.77
N VAL A 59 8.48 11.19 -18.45
CA VAL A 59 9.15 12.13 -17.53
C VAL A 59 10.09 11.38 -16.56
N ASP A 60 10.16 10.05 -16.65
CA ASP A 60 10.96 9.19 -15.75
C ASP A 60 12.25 8.62 -16.40
N ARG A 61 12.83 9.29 -17.39
CA ARG A 61 14.23 9.00 -17.76
C ARG A 61 15.15 9.83 -16.88
N VAL A 62 15.55 9.25 -15.75
CA VAL A 62 16.89 9.51 -15.21
C VAL A 62 17.88 9.31 -16.36
N GLN A 63 18.76 10.28 -16.56
CA GLN A 63 19.76 10.31 -17.63
C GLN A 63 20.53 8.98 -17.75
N PRO A 64 20.99 8.63 -18.97
CA PRO A 64 21.65 7.36 -19.20
C PRO A 64 22.87 7.21 -18.29
N THR A 65 22.99 6.01 -17.75
CA THR A 65 24.11 5.49 -16.97
C THR A 65 25.47 5.99 -17.44
N PRO A 66 26.44 6.25 -16.54
CA PRO A 66 27.84 6.28 -16.92
C PRO A 66 28.17 5.02 -17.73
N ARG A 67 28.92 5.17 -18.82
CA ARG A 67 29.19 4.12 -19.83
C ARG A 67 29.94 2.88 -19.30
N ASP A 68 30.28 2.85 -18.02
CA ASP A 68 31.04 1.77 -17.39
C ASP A 68 30.22 0.86 -16.45
N CYS A 69 28.91 1.09 -16.31
CA CYS A 69 28.07 0.13 -15.59
C CYS A 69 27.82 -1.10 -16.48
N SER A 70 28.52 -2.20 -16.19
CA SER A 70 28.18 -3.51 -16.74
C SER A 70 26.67 -3.74 -16.58
N SER A 71 26.01 -4.25 -17.62
CA SER A 71 24.56 -4.42 -17.63
C SER A 71 24.10 -5.20 -16.38
N PRO A 72 23.07 -4.74 -15.65
CA PRO A 72 22.60 -5.40 -14.43
C PRO A 72 22.20 -6.87 -14.64
N THR A 73 21.94 -7.27 -15.89
CA THR A 73 21.63 -8.63 -16.31
C THR A 73 22.81 -9.61 -16.20
N ARG A 74 24.06 -9.13 -16.05
CA ARG A 74 25.24 -10.00 -15.94
C ARG A 74 25.24 -10.83 -14.65
N PHE A 75 24.76 -10.24 -13.55
CA PHE A 75 24.74 -10.84 -12.21
C PHE A 75 23.48 -11.70 -11.96
N LEU A 76 22.48 -11.61 -12.84
CA LEU A 76 21.23 -12.36 -12.79
C LEU A 76 21.26 -13.56 -13.75
N GLN A 77 22.41 -14.22 -13.90
CA GLN A 77 22.54 -15.48 -14.66
C GLN A 77 21.88 -16.66 -13.92
N GLY A 78 20.61 -16.51 -13.52
CA GLY A 78 19.79 -17.56 -12.90
C GLY A 78 20.39 -18.17 -11.62
N PRO A 79 19.66 -19.09 -11.00
CA PRO A 79 20.24 -19.89 -9.93
C PRO A 79 21.33 -20.79 -10.54
N ILE A 80 22.57 -20.60 -10.13
CA ILE A 80 23.63 -21.57 -10.41
C ILE A 80 23.39 -22.71 -9.43
N VAL A 81 23.00 -23.87 -9.93
CA VAL A 81 22.93 -25.06 -9.08
C VAL A 81 24.37 -25.36 -8.66
N SER A 82 24.63 -25.38 -7.36
CA SER A 82 25.96 -25.67 -6.82
C SER A 82 26.39 -27.06 -7.30
N GLU A 83 27.30 -27.11 -8.28
CA GLU A 83 27.96 -28.33 -8.74
C GLU A 83 29.01 -28.76 -7.71
N GLY A 84 28.57 -29.24 -6.55
CA GLY A 84 29.47 -29.53 -5.44
C GLY A 84 29.00 -30.72 -4.61
N GLN A 85 29.56 -31.89 -4.91
CA GLN A 85 29.37 -33.19 -4.25
C GLN A 85 27.97 -33.81 -4.36
N ALA A 86 27.94 -35.10 -4.70
CA ALA A 86 26.72 -35.90 -4.70
C ALA A 86 26.07 -35.79 -3.30
N PRO A 87 24.81 -35.34 -3.22
CA PRO A 87 24.18 -35.12 -1.94
C PRO A 87 24.07 -36.43 -1.15
N PRO A 88 24.22 -36.38 0.18
CA PRO A 88 24.00 -37.56 1.00
C PRO A 88 22.58 -38.07 0.79
N GLN A 89 22.44 -39.36 0.50
CA GLN A 89 21.14 -40.03 0.35
C GLN A 89 20.49 -40.20 1.72
N LEU A 90 19.91 -39.12 2.23
CA LEU A 90 19.14 -39.12 3.48
C LEU A 90 17.67 -39.35 3.15
N LYS A 91 17.01 -40.17 3.97
CA LYS A 91 15.53 -40.24 3.95
C LYS A 91 15.02 -38.87 4.39
N PRO A 92 14.05 -38.26 3.68
CA PRO A 92 13.50 -36.98 4.09
C PRO A 92 12.87 -37.09 5.47
N GLY A 93 13.01 -36.03 6.26
CA GLY A 93 12.39 -35.92 7.59
C GLY A 93 10.92 -36.31 7.53
N GLN A 94 10.54 -37.36 8.26
CA GLN A 94 9.17 -37.87 8.28
C GLN A 94 8.29 -37.04 9.23
N VAL A 95 7.06 -36.79 8.78
CA VAL A 95 6.00 -36.16 9.59
C VAL A 95 5.48 -37.20 10.59
N GLN A 96 5.20 -36.81 11.83
CA GLN A 96 4.56 -37.70 12.80
C GLN A 96 3.08 -37.96 12.41
N PRO A 97 2.50 -39.10 12.80
CA PRO A 97 1.14 -39.48 12.42
C PRO A 97 0.05 -38.46 12.81
N ASP A 98 0.27 -37.72 13.91
CA ASP A 98 -0.69 -36.74 14.43
C ASP A 98 -0.63 -35.38 13.73
N ASP A 99 0.40 -35.13 12.92
CA ASP A 99 0.60 -33.85 12.24
C ASP A 99 -0.01 -33.86 10.83
N HIS A 100 -0.76 -32.79 10.51
CA HIS A 100 -1.31 -32.58 9.17
C HIS A 100 -0.26 -31.96 8.25
N ALA A 101 0.37 -32.78 7.41
CA ALA A 101 1.36 -32.33 6.43
C ALA A 101 0.71 -31.57 5.27
N MET A 102 1.22 -30.37 4.96
CA MET A 102 0.87 -29.64 3.75
C MET A 102 2.06 -29.61 2.78
N PRO A 103 1.97 -30.28 1.61
CA PRO A 103 3.01 -30.19 0.59
C PRO A 103 3.07 -28.77 0.02
N ILE A 104 4.27 -28.19 -0.05
CA ILE A 104 4.50 -26.85 -0.62
C ILE A 104 5.84 -26.82 -1.36
N ASN A 105 5.95 -26.00 -2.40
CA ASN A 105 7.21 -25.73 -3.09
C ASN A 105 7.53 -24.21 -3.00
N LEU A 106 8.78 -23.83 -3.28
CA LEU A 106 9.18 -22.42 -3.18
C LEU A 106 8.36 -21.49 -4.12
N PRO A 107 8.14 -21.81 -5.41
CA PRO A 107 7.32 -20.96 -6.27
C PRO A 107 5.89 -20.73 -5.76
N THR A 108 5.23 -21.79 -5.27
CA THR A 108 3.89 -21.70 -4.68
C THR A 108 3.91 -20.90 -3.39
N ALA A 109 4.93 -21.04 -2.54
CA ALA A 109 5.07 -20.19 -1.35
C ALA A 109 5.20 -18.71 -1.72
N LEU A 110 6.03 -18.36 -2.70
CA LEU A 110 6.19 -16.98 -3.18
C LEU A 110 4.92 -16.45 -3.84
N GLN A 111 4.17 -17.28 -4.56
CA GLN A 111 2.89 -16.89 -5.14
C GLN A 111 1.84 -16.61 -4.05
N LEU A 112 1.80 -17.42 -3.00
CA LEU A 112 0.94 -17.16 -1.83
C LEU A 112 1.36 -15.89 -1.09
N ALA A 113 2.66 -15.56 -1.11
CA ALA A 113 3.21 -14.34 -0.52
C ALA A 113 2.80 -13.06 -1.26
N ASP A 114 2.56 -13.05 -2.57
CA ASP A 114 2.03 -11.85 -3.25
C ASP A 114 0.51 -11.70 -3.07
N ALA A 115 -0.20 -12.80 -2.80
CA ALA A 115 -1.65 -12.82 -2.72
C ALA A 115 -2.23 -12.31 -1.38
N ARG A 116 -1.46 -12.32 -0.28
CA ARG A 116 -2.03 -12.27 1.10
C ARG A 116 -1.33 -11.44 2.20
N PRO A 117 -0.27 -10.64 2.01
CA PRO A 117 0.28 -9.84 3.11
C PRO A 117 -0.57 -8.62 3.42
N ILE A 118 -0.93 -8.45 4.69
CA ILE A 118 -1.57 -7.23 5.19
C ILE A 118 -0.72 -5.98 4.89
N ILE A 119 0.61 -6.13 4.85
CA ILE A 119 1.53 -5.03 4.57
C ILE A 119 1.40 -4.53 3.12
N ILE A 120 1.22 -5.43 2.15
CA ILE A 120 0.98 -5.07 0.75
C ILE A 120 -0.39 -4.40 0.63
N ALA A 121 -1.42 -4.96 1.28
CA ALA A 121 -2.76 -4.37 1.27
C ALA A 121 -2.78 -2.97 1.90
N ALA A 122 -2.08 -2.76 3.02
CA ALA A 122 -1.94 -1.45 3.67
C ALA A 122 -1.18 -0.44 2.79
N ALA A 123 -0.11 -0.87 2.12
CA ALA A 123 0.61 -0.03 1.17
C ALA A 123 -0.28 0.33 -0.04
N GLN A 124 -1.04 -0.63 -0.57
CA GLN A 124 -1.99 -0.39 -1.67
C GLN A 124 -3.10 0.57 -1.25
N ALA A 125 -3.67 0.42 -0.05
CA ALA A 125 -4.66 1.35 0.49
C ALA A 125 -4.07 2.78 0.60
N SER A 126 -2.84 2.91 1.08
CA SER A 126 -2.12 4.18 1.16
C SER A 126 -1.91 4.81 -0.23
N LEU A 127 -1.61 3.99 -1.23
CA LEU A 127 -1.56 4.43 -2.63
C LEU A 127 -2.93 4.91 -3.14
N GLN A 128 -4.01 4.21 -2.83
CA GLN A 128 -5.37 4.64 -3.23
C GLN A 128 -5.73 6.01 -2.63
N ILE A 129 -5.37 6.25 -1.37
CA ILE A 129 -5.55 7.55 -0.72
C ILE A 129 -4.74 8.63 -1.46
N ALA A 130 -3.47 8.38 -1.78
CA ALA A 130 -2.63 9.33 -2.50
C ALA A 130 -3.16 9.61 -3.93
N VAL A 131 -3.67 8.61 -4.62
CA VAL A 131 -4.32 8.78 -5.93
C VAL A 131 -5.61 9.59 -5.80
N ALA A 132 -6.41 9.38 -4.76
CA ALA A 132 -7.60 10.18 -4.50
C ALA A 132 -7.25 11.65 -4.21
N GLN A 133 -6.19 11.90 -3.43
CA GLN A 133 -5.66 13.24 -3.19
C GLN A 133 -5.16 13.90 -4.49
N LEU A 134 -4.50 13.14 -5.36
CA LEU A 134 -4.11 13.62 -6.68
C LEU A 134 -5.32 14.00 -7.53
N ARG A 135 -6.37 13.16 -7.57
CA ARG A 135 -7.60 13.48 -8.29
C ARG A 135 -8.27 14.74 -7.74
N ARG A 136 -8.31 14.90 -6.41
CA ARG A 136 -8.80 16.13 -5.77
C ARG A 136 -7.97 17.34 -6.19
N ALA A 137 -6.65 17.24 -6.18
CA ALA A 137 -5.76 18.33 -6.58
C ALA A 137 -5.94 18.69 -8.07
N GLN A 138 -6.18 17.71 -8.94
CA GLN A 138 -6.46 17.94 -10.35
C GLN A 138 -7.77 18.69 -10.61
N LEU A 139 -8.68 18.76 -9.64
CA LEU A 139 -9.93 19.52 -9.75
C LEU A 139 -9.82 20.95 -9.23
N LEU A 140 -8.67 21.37 -8.69
CA LEU A 140 -8.47 22.74 -8.17
C LEU A 140 -8.58 23.84 -9.22
N TRP A 141 -8.68 23.51 -10.51
CA TRP A 141 -8.98 24.50 -11.55
C TRP A 141 -10.42 25.01 -11.42
N LEU A 142 -11.31 24.23 -10.80
CA LEU A 142 -12.65 24.66 -10.41
C LEU A 142 -12.56 25.50 -9.13
N PRO A 143 -13.35 26.59 -9.04
CA PRO A 143 -13.43 27.37 -7.81
C PRO A 143 -14.11 26.53 -6.75
N ASN A 144 -13.70 26.72 -5.50
CA ASN A 144 -14.55 26.27 -4.41
C ASN A 144 -15.78 27.19 -4.37
N VAL A 145 -16.97 26.59 -4.44
CA VAL A 145 -18.25 27.30 -4.47
C VAL A 145 -19.00 26.97 -3.20
N THR A 146 -19.20 27.98 -2.37
CA THR A 146 -20.10 27.92 -1.22
C THR A 146 -21.21 28.93 -1.42
N ALA A 147 -22.41 28.65 -0.90
CA ALA A 147 -23.52 29.59 -0.95
C ALA A 147 -24.17 29.62 0.43
N GLY A 148 -24.51 30.82 0.90
CA GLY A 148 -25.08 31.01 2.23
C GLY A 148 -25.83 32.32 2.33
N GLY A 149 -26.56 32.46 3.42
CA GLY A 149 -27.22 33.70 3.83
C GLY A 149 -26.71 34.14 5.19
N THR A 150 -26.61 35.44 5.39
CA THR A 150 -26.29 36.07 6.67
C THR A 150 -27.43 37.00 7.05
N TRP A 151 -27.79 36.96 8.32
CA TRP A 151 -28.68 37.94 8.93
C TRP A 151 -27.92 38.61 10.06
N TYR A 152 -27.88 39.93 10.01
CA TYR A 152 -27.22 40.77 11.00
C TYR A 152 -28.22 41.80 11.52
N ARG A 153 -28.33 41.90 12.84
CA ARG A 153 -29.12 42.91 13.54
C ARG A 153 -28.17 43.66 14.47
N HIS A 154 -28.19 44.99 14.38
CA HIS A 154 -27.47 45.86 15.30
C HIS A 154 -28.43 46.87 15.90
N ASP A 155 -28.52 46.87 17.24
CA ASP A 155 -29.37 47.76 18.01
C ASP A 155 -28.48 48.80 18.72
N GLY A 156 -28.89 50.07 18.75
CA GLY A 156 -28.18 51.16 19.46
C GLY A 156 -27.53 52.23 18.56
N GLY A 157 -26.86 53.21 19.19
CA GLY A 157 -26.17 54.31 18.49
C GLY A 157 -24.73 53.94 18.14
N GLY A 158 -24.31 54.20 16.90
CA GLY A 158 -22.92 54.03 16.46
C GLY A 158 -22.18 55.35 16.43
N THR A 159 -20.90 55.37 16.84
CA THR A 159 -20.04 56.53 16.65
C THR A 159 -19.55 56.56 15.20
N GLY A 160 -19.72 57.70 14.53
CA GLY A 160 -19.20 57.89 13.17
C GLY A 160 -17.67 57.91 13.17
N ASN A 161 -17.05 57.40 12.11
CA ASN A 161 -15.58 57.43 11.94
C ASN A 161 -15.00 58.85 11.80
N SER A 162 -15.84 59.88 11.61
CA SER A 162 -15.45 61.27 11.36
C SER A 162 -16.00 62.22 12.43
N GLY A 163 -15.60 62.02 13.69
CA GLY A 163 -15.57 63.03 14.76
C GLY A 163 -16.85 63.75 15.18
N ILE A 164 -17.98 63.56 14.50
CA ILE A 164 -19.29 64.10 14.88
C ILE A 164 -20.13 62.92 15.39
N GLU A 165 -20.34 62.91 16.69
CA GLU A 165 -21.10 61.87 17.38
C GLU A 165 -22.60 62.15 17.22
N TYR A 166 -23.26 61.36 16.37
CA TYR A 166 -24.71 61.34 16.30
C TYR A 166 -25.21 60.25 17.25
N ILE A 167 -25.68 60.63 18.45
CA ILE A 167 -26.46 59.73 19.31
C ILE A 167 -27.88 59.63 18.74
N VAL A 168 -28.00 59.02 17.57
CA VAL A 168 -29.28 58.58 17.02
C VAL A 168 -29.22 57.06 17.02
N GLY A 169 -29.89 56.45 18.00
CA GLY A 169 -30.09 55.00 18.01
C GLY A 169 -30.86 54.62 16.76
N ARG A 170 -30.27 53.79 15.90
CA ARG A 170 -30.94 53.25 14.71
C ARG A 170 -30.84 51.74 14.79
N ASP A 171 -31.98 51.07 14.78
CA ASP A 171 -32.03 49.63 14.60
C ASP A 171 -31.66 49.34 13.14
N GLN A 172 -30.56 48.62 12.93
CA GLN A 172 -30.09 48.24 11.61
C GLN A 172 -30.32 46.74 11.39
N TYR A 173 -31.07 46.43 10.34
CA TYR A 173 -31.31 45.07 9.88
C TYR A 173 -30.63 44.89 8.53
N MET A 174 -29.75 43.91 8.44
CA MET A 174 -28.99 43.61 7.23
C MET A 174 -29.14 42.14 6.90
N ILE A 175 -29.58 41.85 5.69
CA ILE A 175 -29.76 40.51 5.17
C ILE A 175 -28.92 40.42 3.90
N GLY A 176 -27.98 39.48 3.89
CA GLY A 176 -27.13 39.19 2.74
C GLY A 176 -27.31 37.74 2.33
N ALA A 177 -27.26 37.45 1.04
CA ALA A 177 -27.16 36.09 0.54
C ALA A 177 -26.40 36.09 -0.77
N GLY A 178 -25.65 35.02 -1.02
CA GLY A 178 -25.00 34.84 -2.31
C GLY A 178 -23.92 33.77 -2.29
N PRO A 179 -23.38 33.46 -3.47
CA PRO A 179 -22.27 32.54 -3.61
C PRO A 179 -20.96 33.23 -3.18
N PHE A 180 -20.15 32.49 -2.43
CA PHE A 180 -18.75 32.75 -2.15
C PHE A 180 -17.91 31.80 -3.03
N LEU A 181 -17.01 32.39 -3.82
CA LEU A 181 -16.09 31.68 -4.69
C LEU A 181 -14.66 32.03 -4.26
N ASP A 182 -13.83 31.01 -4.06
CA ASP A 182 -12.40 31.19 -3.82
C ASP A 182 -11.55 30.39 -4.81
N TRP A 183 -10.52 31.04 -5.33
CA TRP A 183 -9.55 30.52 -6.27
C TRP A 183 -8.14 30.92 -5.86
N THR A 184 -7.30 29.94 -5.51
CA THR A 184 -5.89 30.15 -5.21
C THR A 184 -5.03 29.62 -6.35
N PHE A 185 -4.55 30.50 -7.23
CA PHE A 185 -3.80 30.11 -8.43
C PHE A 185 -2.43 29.46 -8.11
N VAL A 186 -1.82 29.82 -6.98
CA VAL A 186 -0.62 29.15 -6.46
C VAL A 186 -0.88 27.65 -6.29
N ASP A 187 -1.96 27.33 -5.57
CA ASP A 187 -2.32 25.97 -5.20
C ASP A 187 -2.73 25.17 -6.44
N LEU A 188 -3.41 25.81 -7.39
CA LEU A 188 -3.74 25.23 -8.70
C LEU A 188 -2.50 24.73 -9.46
N ILE A 189 -1.39 25.46 -9.42
CA ILE A 189 -0.17 25.10 -10.17
C ILE A 189 0.63 24.03 -9.44
N TYR A 190 0.78 24.17 -8.11
CA TYR A 190 1.73 23.37 -7.32
C TYR A 190 1.11 22.13 -6.67
N LEU A 191 -0.13 22.18 -6.17
CA LEU A 191 -0.73 21.03 -5.48
C LEU A 191 -0.90 19.79 -6.37
N PRO A 192 -1.28 19.88 -7.66
CA PRO A 192 -1.32 18.70 -8.52
C PRO A 192 0.06 18.04 -8.70
N ARG A 193 1.14 18.84 -8.77
CA ARG A 193 2.51 18.31 -8.91
C ARG A 193 2.94 17.62 -7.62
N GLN A 194 2.74 18.27 -6.48
CA GLN A 194 3.00 17.70 -5.17
C GLN A 194 2.25 16.39 -4.95
N ALA A 195 0.95 16.35 -5.28
CA ALA A 195 0.15 15.14 -5.14
C ALA A 195 0.59 14.03 -6.12
N ARG A 196 1.12 14.37 -7.30
CA ARG A 196 1.75 13.39 -8.21
C ARG A 196 3.00 12.78 -7.59
N ASP A 197 3.89 13.60 -7.03
CA ASP A 197 5.11 13.12 -6.38
C ASP A 197 4.79 12.23 -5.17
N GLN A 198 3.79 12.60 -4.36
CA GLN A 198 3.31 11.74 -3.26
C GLN A 198 2.74 10.41 -3.78
N ALA A 199 1.91 10.44 -4.82
CA ALA A 199 1.38 9.21 -5.43
C ALA A 199 2.50 8.34 -6.01
N ALA A 200 3.53 8.94 -6.62
CA ALA A 200 4.70 8.22 -7.11
C ALA A 200 5.48 7.57 -5.96
N ALA A 201 5.71 8.29 -4.85
CA ALA A 201 6.33 7.74 -3.65
C ALA A 201 5.56 6.51 -3.12
N ARG A 202 4.23 6.63 -2.99
CA ARG A 202 3.37 5.51 -2.55
C ARG A 202 3.40 4.31 -3.50
N ARG A 203 3.56 4.52 -4.82
CA ARG A 203 3.72 3.41 -5.78
C ARG A 203 5.00 2.62 -5.51
N PHE A 204 6.10 3.32 -5.27
CA PHE A 204 7.36 2.66 -4.94
C PHE A 204 7.29 1.96 -3.57
N GLU A 205 6.60 2.52 -2.58
CA GLU A 205 6.38 1.84 -1.29
C GLU A 205 5.57 0.54 -1.42
N VAL A 206 4.61 0.46 -2.35
CA VAL A 206 3.92 -0.80 -2.66
C VAL A 206 4.90 -1.84 -3.20
N GLN A 207 5.85 -1.43 -4.05
CA GLN A 207 6.87 -2.33 -4.56
C GLN A 207 7.86 -2.77 -3.48
N THR A 208 8.25 -1.86 -2.56
CA THR A 208 9.01 -2.20 -1.35
C THR A 208 8.29 -3.25 -0.52
N ALA A 209 7.02 -3.01 -0.18
CA ALA A 209 6.24 -3.94 0.63
C ALA A 209 6.10 -5.33 -0.02
N ARG A 210 6.00 -5.38 -1.36
CA ARG A 210 6.04 -6.65 -2.12
C ARG A 210 7.38 -7.35 -2.01
N ASN A 211 8.46 -6.63 -2.27
CA ASN A 211 9.82 -7.18 -2.21
C ASN A 211 10.15 -7.70 -0.80
N ASP A 212 9.77 -6.96 0.24
CA ASP A 212 9.94 -7.35 1.64
C ASP A 212 9.12 -8.60 1.99
N ALA A 213 7.86 -8.68 1.54
CA ALA A 213 7.03 -9.86 1.76
C ALA A 213 7.58 -11.12 1.07
N LEU A 214 8.00 -10.99 -0.20
CA LEU A 214 8.62 -12.08 -0.95
C LEU A 214 9.91 -12.55 -0.28
N ARG A 215 10.73 -11.61 0.20
CA ARG A 215 11.95 -11.90 0.94
C ARG A 215 11.67 -12.62 2.25
N ALA A 216 10.73 -12.13 3.07
CA ALA A 216 10.39 -12.74 4.35
C ALA A 216 9.89 -14.18 4.17
N VAL A 217 9.06 -14.43 3.15
CA VAL A 217 8.59 -15.79 2.83
C VAL A 217 9.72 -16.67 2.29
N ALA A 218 10.61 -16.15 1.45
CA ALA A 218 11.77 -16.91 0.98
C ALA A 218 12.67 -17.34 2.15
N GLU A 219 12.99 -16.41 3.06
CA GLU A 219 13.78 -16.69 4.27
C GLU A 219 13.07 -17.75 5.15
N ALA A 220 11.78 -17.59 5.43
CA ALA A 220 11.01 -18.57 6.20
C ALA A 220 10.96 -19.95 5.52
N TYR A 221 10.82 -20.00 4.19
CA TYR A 221 10.82 -21.23 3.42
C TYR A 221 12.15 -21.99 3.54
N PHE A 222 13.27 -21.28 3.37
CA PHE A 222 14.59 -21.87 3.50
C PHE A 222 14.89 -22.29 4.93
N ASN A 223 14.36 -21.59 5.95
CA ASN A 223 14.45 -22.02 7.35
C ASN A 223 13.72 -23.36 7.58
N VAL A 224 12.53 -23.55 6.99
CA VAL A 224 11.81 -24.85 7.02
C VAL A 224 12.64 -25.95 6.36
N GLN A 225 13.20 -25.68 5.17
CA GLN A 225 14.04 -26.66 4.48
C GLN A 225 15.30 -27.00 5.27
N GLN A 226 15.96 -26.00 5.87
CA GLN A 226 17.13 -26.22 6.71
C GLN A 226 16.79 -27.07 7.94
N ALA A 227 15.68 -26.78 8.63
CA ALA A 227 15.24 -27.54 9.81
C ALA A 227 14.88 -28.99 9.43
N ARG A 228 14.20 -29.19 8.30
CA ARG A 228 13.90 -30.52 7.76
C ARG A 228 15.17 -31.30 7.40
N GLY A 229 16.19 -30.64 6.84
CA GLY A 229 17.49 -31.23 6.58
C GLY A 229 18.21 -31.68 7.84
N ARG A 230 18.20 -30.85 8.90
CA ARG A 230 18.74 -31.23 10.22
C ARG A 230 18.00 -32.42 10.82
N LEU A 231 16.68 -32.46 10.73
CA LEU A 231 15.88 -33.60 11.17
C LEU A 231 16.22 -34.88 10.40
N ALA A 232 16.35 -34.80 9.07
CA ALA A 232 16.74 -35.95 8.25
C ALA A 232 18.10 -36.52 8.68
N GLY A 233 19.07 -35.65 8.96
CA GLY A 233 20.38 -36.06 9.51
C GLY A 233 20.27 -36.69 10.91
N ALA A 234 19.49 -36.09 11.81
CA ALA A 234 19.29 -36.64 13.16
C ALA A 234 18.59 -38.01 13.15
N GLN A 235 17.62 -38.21 12.24
CA GLN A 235 16.95 -39.50 12.04
C GLN A 235 17.92 -40.58 11.55
N ASP A 236 18.80 -40.27 10.60
CA ASP A 236 19.83 -41.20 10.13
C ASP A 236 20.83 -41.57 11.23
N VAL A 237 21.27 -40.58 12.03
CA VAL A 237 22.14 -40.82 13.19
C VAL A 237 21.44 -41.71 14.23
N ALA A 238 20.17 -41.45 14.54
CA ALA A 238 19.38 -42.28 15.46
C ALA A 238 19.21 -43.72 14.95
N GLU A 239 18.92 -43.91 13.65
CA GLU A 239 18.81 -45.24 13.04
C GLU A 239 20.13 -46.02 13.15
N LYS A 240 21.26 -45.36 12.90
CA LYS A 240 22.60 -45.95 13.02
C LYS A 240 22.99 -46.24 14.48
N ALA A 241 22.68 -45.34 15.41
CA ALA A 241 22.92 -45.51 16.83
C ALA A 241 22.14 -46.70 17.40
N ARG A 242 20.88 -46.88 16.98
CA ARG A 242 20.06 -48.03 17.39
C ARG A 242 20.69 -49.36 16.94
N LYS A 243 21.08 -49.44 15.66
CA LYS A 243 21.78 -50.62 15.12
C LYS A 243 23.11 -50.89 15.84
N LEU A 244 23.84 -49.85 16.22
CA LEU A 244 25.09 -49.98 16.97
C LEU A 244 24.83 -50.53 18.39
N ALA A 245 23.85 -49.98 19.10
CA ALA A 245 23.47 -50.45 20.43
C ALA A 245 23.01 -51.92 20.41
N GLU A 246 22.26 -52.33 19.39
CA GLU A 246 21.87 -53.74 19.19
C GLU A 246 23.08 -54.66 18.97
N LYS A 247 24.06 -54.22 18.17
CA LYS A 247 25.31 -54.98 17.95
C LYS A 247 26.15 -55.09 19.23
N ILE A 248 26.28 -54.00 20.00
CA ILE A 248 27.00 -54.01 21.28
C ILE A 248 26.32 -54.99 22.25
N ARG A 249 24.98 -54.96 22.34
CA ARG A 249 24.20 -55.91 23.16
C ARG A 249 24.36 -57.36 22.71
N ALA A 250 24.52 -57.62 21.41
CA ALA A 250 24.76 -58.97 20.92
C ALA A 250 26.17 -59.47 21.30
N LEU A 251 27.19 -58.61 21.17
CA LEU A 251 28.59 -58.93 21.46
C LEU A 251 28.90 -59.00 22.97
N SER A 252 28.16 -58.27 23.80
CA SER A 252 28.36 -58.25 25.26
C SER A 252 28.09 -59.56 25.97
N LYS A 253 27.50 -60.55 25.28
CA LYS A 253 27.34 -61.90 25.84
C LYS A 253 28.68 -62.61 26.02
N ASP A 254 29.65 -62.34 25.14
CA ASP A 254 30.92 -63.09 25.08
C ASP A 254 32.19 -62.20 25.07
N LEU A 255 32.13 -61.01 24.46
CA LEU A 255 33.32 -60.25 24.02
C LEU A 255 33.43 -58.83 24.58
N THR A 256 32.46 -58.35 25.36
CA THR A 256 32.42 -56.95 25.81
C THR A 256 31.97 -56.84 27.27
N SER A 257 32.51 -55.86 27.99
CA SER A 257 32.13 -55.56 29.37
C SER A 257 30.64 -55.20 29.48
N PRO A 258 29.92 -55.64 30.55
CA PRO A 258 28.52 -55.26 30.77
C PRO A 258 28.26 -53.75 30.78
N PHE A 259 29.24 -52.95 31.22
CA PHE A 259 29.14 -51.49 31.28
C PHE A 259 28.97 -50.83 29.90
N GLU A 260 29.51 -51.43 28.83
CA GLU A 260 29.38 -50.87 27.48
C GLU A 260 27.93 -50.94 26.97
N ILE A 261 27.10 -51.85 27.47
CA ILE A 261 25.67 -51.89 27.15
C ILE A 261 24.98 -50.65 27.72
N ASP A 262 25.18 -50.38 29.01
CA ASP A 262 24.55 -49.24 29.69
C ASP A 262 25.00 -47.92 29.07
N ARG A 263 26.28 -47.81 28.71
CA ARG A 263 26.82 -46.68 27.95
C ARG A 263 26.16 -46.54 26.58
N ALA A 264 26.04 -47.62 25.81
CA ALA A 264 25.42 -47.59 24.49
C ALA A 264 23.94 -47.20 24.55
N LEU A 265 23.20 -47.69 25.54
CA LEU A 265 21.79 -47.35 25.75
C LEU A 265 21.60 -45.90 26.18
N THR A 266 22.45 -45.40 27.08
CA THR A 266 22.44 -43.98 27.47
C THR A 266 22.72 -43.07 26.28
N THR A 267 23.73 -43.41 25.47
CA THR A 267 24.08 -42.66 24.25
C THR A 267 22.93 -42.69 23.23
N LEU A 268 22.27 -43.83 23.06
CA LEU A 268 21.10 -43.94 22.19
C LEU A 268 19.95 -43.04 22.67
N ALA A 269 19.65 -43.05 23.97
CA ALA A 269 18.60 -42.21 24.53
C ALA A 269 18.89 -40.71 24.33
N ASP A 270 20.14 -40.29 24.47
CA ASP A 270 20.55 -38.91 24.19
C ASP A 270 20.38 -38.52 22.72
N ILE A 271 20.73 -39.42 21.79
CA ILE A 271 20.56 -39.20 20.34
C ILE A 271 19.07 -39.15 19.97
N GLU A 272 18.24 -40.02 20.54
CA GLU A 272 16.79 -40.01 20.31
C GLU A 272 16.14 -38.74 20.86
N ARG A 273 16.58 -38.26 22.03
CA ARG A 273 16.17 -36.97 22.58
C ARG A 273 16.55 -35.81 21.65
N GLU A 274 17.76 -35.80 21.13
CA GLU A 274 18.22 -34.77 20.18
C GLU A 274 17.40 -34.79 18.88
N MET A 275 17.08 -35.97 18.35
CA MET A 275 16.20 -36.11 17.18
C MET A 275 14.82 -35.48 17.42
N LEU A 276 14.22 -35.67 18.60
CA LEU A 276 12.94 -35.06 18.96
C LEU A 276 13.03 -33.53 19.07
N LEU A 277 14.15 -32.98 19.55
CA LEU A 277 14.39 -31.53 19.54
C LEU A 277 14.46 -30.99 18.11
N ARG A 278 15.14 -31.67 17.18
CA ARG A 278 15.16 -31.28 15.76
C ARG A 278 13.79 -31.33 15.11
N TYR A 279 12.94 -32.26 15.55
CA TYR A 279 11.54 -32.31 15.11
C TYR A 279 10.76 -31.07 15.56
N GLN A 280 10.93 -30.66 16.82
CA GLN A 280 10.32 -29.43 17.34
C GLN A 280 10.82 -28.17 16.61
N GLU A 281 12.13 -28.07 16.33
CA GLU A 281 12.70 -26.98 15.52
C GLU A 281 12.02 -26.88 14.15
N TRP A 282 11.78 -28.00 13.48
CA TRP A 282 11.07 -28.03 12.20
C TRP A 282 9.60 -27.60 12.32
N ARG A 283 8.89 -28.00 13.37
CA ARG A 283 7.51 -27.53 13.63
C ARG A 283 7.45 -26.04 13.87
N VAL A 284 8.40 -25.47 14.61
CA VAL A 284 8.48 -24.01 14.83
C VAL A 284 8.74 -23.29 13.52
N ALA A 285 9.72 -23.73 12.73
CA ALA A 285 10.00 -23.14 11.43
C ALA A 285 8.78 -23.21 10.47
N SER A 286 8.04 -24.32 10.52
CA SER A 286 6.78 -24.49 9.79
C SER A 286 5.70 -23.51 10.25
N ALA A 287 5.54 -23.34 11.56
CA ALA A 287 4.62 -22.36 12.14
C ALA A 287 4.98 -20.93 11.71
N ASP A 288 6.27 -20.60 11.64
CA ASP A 288 6.73 -19.31 11.14
C ASP A 288 6.39 -19.09 9.67
N LEU A 289 6.64 -20.08 8.80
CA LEU A 289 6.26 -19.99 7.39
C LEU A 289 4.74 -19.85 7.22
N THR A 290 3.94 -20.65 7.93
CA THR A 290 2.48 -20.56 7.86
C THR A 290 1.95 -19.25 8.41
N ARG A 291 2.61 -18.67 9.43
CA ARG A 291 2.32 -17.32 9.94
C ARG A 291 2.56 -16.25 8.88
N GLU A 292 3.70 -16.29 8.19
CA GLU A 292 4.01 -15.34 7.11
C GLU A 292 3.03 -15.49 5.92
N LEU A 293 2.68 -16.72 5.56
CA LEU A 293 1.71 -17.02 4.48
C LEU A 293 0.24 -16.83 4.89
N ARG A 294 -0.04 -16.57 6.17
CA ARG A 294 -1.40 -16.51 6.75
C ARG A 294 -2.22 -17.76 6.48
N LEU A 295 -1.59 -18.92 6.65
CA LEU A 295 -2.24 -20.22 6.61
C LEU A 295 -2.59 -20.67 8.04
N ASN A 296 -3.27 -21.80 8.16
CA ASN A 296 -3.57 -22.38 9.46
C ASN A 296 -2.25 -22.76 10.18
N PRO A 297 -1.97 -22.30 11.40
CA PRO A 297 -0.71 -22.64 12.09
C PRO A 297 -0.63 -24.10 12.57
N THR A 298 -1.73 -24.88 12.54
CA THR A 298 -1.69 -26.30 12.93
C THR A 298 -1.16 -27.24 11.86
N ILE A 299 -1.02 -26.77 10.61
CA ILE A 299 -0.45 -27.59 9.53
C ILE A 299 1.08 -27.53 9.55
N VAL A 300 1.72 -28.67 9.26
CA VAL A 300 3.17 -28.77 9.12
C VAL A 300 3.54 -28.66 7.65
N ALA A 301 4.26 -27.60 7.28
CA ALA A 301 4.78 -27.38 5.95
C ALA A 301 5.81 -28.48 5.61
N ALA A 302 5.51 -29.20 4.54
CA ALA A 302 6.34 -30.28 4.01
C ALA A 302 6.86 -29.86 2.62
N PRO A 303 8.06 -29.27 2.54
CA PRO A 303 8.64 -28.90 1.25
C PRO A 303 8.76 -30.09 0.28
N LEU A 304 8.45 -29.87 -0.99
CA LEU A 304 8.57 -30.90 -2.01
C LEU A 304 10.02 -31.10 -2.48
N GLU A 305 10.87 -30.07 -2.38
CA GLU A 305 12.25 -30.21 -2.78
C GLU A 305 13.07 -31.02 -1.76
N PRO A 306 14.17 -31.66 -2.20
CA PRO A 306 15.03 -32.42 -1.30
C PRO A 306 15.60 -31.56 -0.17
N PRO A 307 15.79 -32.13 1.04
CA PRO A 307 16.31 -31.37 2.20
C PRO A 307 17.73 -30.82 2.02
N HIS A 308 18.48 -31.36 1.05
CA HIS A 308 19.85 -30.96 0.72
C HIS A 308 19.94 -30.04 -0.49
N LEU A 309 18.81 -29.55 -1.03
CA LEU A 309 18.81 -28.64 -2.16
C LEU A 309 19.52 -27.33 -1.76
N GLN A 310 20.59 -26.99 -2.48
CA GLN A 310 21.26 -25.70 -2.38
C GLN A 310 20.81 -24.80 -3.53
N VAL A 311 20.38 -23.58 -3.20
CA VAL A 311 20.00 -22.57 -4.19
C VAL A 311 20.97 -21.40 -4.09
N THR A 312 21.78 -21.19 -5.13
CA THR A 312 22.72 -20.07 -5.21
C THR A 312 22.19 -19.07 -6.22
N LEU A 313 21.61 -17.97 -5.73
CA LEU A 313 21.01 -16.92 -6.58
C LEU A 313 22.04 -15.96 -7.17
N ILE A 314 23.12 -15.69 -6.42
CA ILE A 314 24.23 -14.83 -6.81
C ILE A 314 25.49 -15.65 -6.59
N SER A 315 26.39 -15.66 -7.57
CA SER A 315 27.63 -16.40 -7.48
C SER A 315 28.46 -15.89 -6.29
N PRO A 316 28.96 -16.76 -5.39
CA PRO A 316 29.85 -16.37 -4.30
C PRO A 316 31.18 -15.78 -4.78
N LYS A 317 31.47 -15.88 -6.08
CA LYS A 317 32.67 -15.32 -6.72
C LYS A 317 32.53 -13.84 -7.07
N GLU A 318 31.32 -13.29 -7.02
CA GLU A 318 31.08 -11.88 -7.31
C GLU A 318 31.42 -11.00 -6.10
N ALA A 319 32.10 -9.89 -6.35
CA ALA A 319 32.47 -8.94 -5.31
C ALA A 319 31.23 -8.12 -4.89
N VAL A 320 31.12 -7.82 -3.59
CA VAL A 320 29.99 -7.04 -3.06
C VAL A 320 29.97 -5.63 -3.66
N GLU A 321 31.15 -5.07 -3.94
CA GLU A 321 31.35 -3.75 -4.55
C GLU A 321 30.67 -3.63 -5.91
N ASP A 322 30.63 -4.71 -6.70
CA ASP A 322 29.99 -4.74 -8.02
C ASP A 322 28.45 -4.75 -7.91
N LEU A 323 27.91 -5.24 -6.79
CA LEU A 323 26.47 -5.31 -6.53
C LEU A 323 25.90 -4.02 -5.93
N VAL A 324 26.74 -3.15 -5.34
CA VAL A 324 26.29 -1.89 -4.72
C VAL A 324 25.60 -0.96 -5.74
N PRO A 325 26.16 -0.68 -6.93
CA PRO A 325 25.49 0.17 -7.93
C PRO A 325 24.14 -0.41 -8.38
N VAL A 326 24.07 -1.74 -8.56
CA VAL A 326 22.83 -2.44 -8.93
C VAL A 326 21.77 -2.24 -7.85
N GLY A 327 22.15 -2.33 -6.58
CA GLY A 327 21.28 -2.07 -5.44
C GLY A 327 20.80 -0.62 -5.39
N LEU A 328 21.69 0.36 -5.59
CA LEU A 328 21.32 1.79 -5.53
C LEU A 328 20.39 2.22 -6.67
N LEU A 329 20.52 1.63 -7.86
CA LEU A 329 19.70 1.96 -9.02
C LEU A 329 18.32 1.30 -9.03
N ASN A 330 18.19 0.12 -8.41
CA ASN A 330 16.95 -0.67 -8.50
C ASN A 330 16.13 -0.72 -7.19
N ARG A 331 16.58 -0.08 -6.10
CA ARG A 331 15.86 -0.07 -4.82
C ARG A 331 14.62 0.84 -4.87
N PRO A 332 13.41 0.29 -4.71
CA PRO A 332 12.19 1.10 -4.69
C PRO A 332 12.13 2.04 -3.47
N GLU A 333 12.77 1.70 -2.35
CA GLU A 333 12.78 2.57 -1.16
C GLU A 333 13.46 3.90 -1.48
N LEU A 334 14.59 3.86 -2.22
CA LEU A 334 15.31 5.07 -2.63
C LEU A 334 14.51 5.90 -3.62
N ALA A 335 13.84 5.25 -4.57
CA ALA A 335 12.95 5.93 -5.51
C ALA A 335 11.77 6.62 -4.79
N SER A 336 11.19 5.98 -3.76
CA SER A 336 10.18 6.60 -2.91
C SER A 336 10.72 7.85 -2.21
N GLN A 337 11.89 7.75 -1.56
CA GLN A 337 12.51 8.88 -0.87
C GLN A 337 12.85 10.03 -1.83
N GLN A 338 13.35 9.73 -3.03
CA GLN A 338 13.59 10.75 -4.05
C GLN A 338 12.31 11.48 -4.46
N ALA A 339 11.20 10.76 -4.62
CA ALA A 339 9.90 11.38 -4.91
C ALA A 339 9.42 12.28 -3.75
N LEU A 340 9.63 11.88 -2.49
CA LEU A 340 9.34 12.73 -1.32
C LEU A 340 10.21 13.98 -1.26
N VAL A 341 11.49 13.89 -1.65
CA VAL A 341 12.36 15.08 -1.77
C VAL A 341 11.85 16.02 -2.86
N ARG A 342 11.44 15.50 -4.03
CA ARG A 342 10.82 16.33 -5.09
C ARG A 342 9.56 17.02 -4.59
N TRP A 343 8.70 16.30 -3.88
CA TRP A 343 7.51 16.86 -3.23
C TRP A 343 7.87 18.02 -2.28
N ALA A 344 8.87 17.84 -1.43
CA ALA A 344 9.30 18.86 -0.47
C ALA A 344 9.86 20.11 -1.19
N LEU A 345 10.65 19.93 -2.26
CA LEU A 345 11.18 21.03 -3.07
C LEU A 345 10.06 21.82 -3.76
N GLU A 346 9.05 21.15 -4.31
CA GLU A 346 7.88 21.82 -4.89
C GLU A 346 7.06 22.57 -3.83
N ARG A 347 6.98 22.06 -2.60
CA ARG A 347 6.35 22.77 -1.47
C ARG A 347 7.09 24.04 -1.10
N ILE A 348 8.42 24.00 -1.04
CA ILE A 348 9.24 25.18 -0.78
C ILE A 348 9.06 26.22 -1.89
N ARG A 349 8.99 25.78 -3.17
CA ARG A 349 8.73 26.68 -4.31
C ARG A 349 7.34 27.31 -4.24
N GLN A 350 6.32 26.54 -3.88
CA GLN A 350 4.95 27.03 -3.69
C GLN A 350 4.94 28.17 -2.67
N GLU A 351 5.50 27.96 -1.47
CA GLU A 351 5.48 28.97 -0.41
C GLU A 351 6.31 30.21 -0.75
N ARG A 352 7.44 30.04 -1.45
CA ARG A 352 8.24 31.18 -1.94
C ARG A 352 7.47 32.05 -2.94
N LEU A 353 6.64 31.43 -3.78
CA LEU A 353 5.88 32.14 -4.83
C LEU A 353 4.48 32.54 -4.37
N ARG A 354 4.00 32.05 -3.21
CA ARG A 354 2.68 32.35 -2.67
C ARG A 354 2.38 33.86 -2.59
N PRO A 355 3.31 34.75 -2.19
CA PRO A 355 3.06 36.19 -2.18
C PRO A 355 3.03 36.84 -3.58
N LEU A 356 3.62 36.20 -4.60
CA LEU A 356 3.82 36.77 -5.94
C LEU A 356 2.71 36.40 -6.92
N ILE A 357 1.98 35.33 -6.65
CA ILE A 357 0.89 34.85 -7.50
C ILE A 357 -0.43 35.24 -6.81
N PRO A 358 -1.36 35.90 -7.53
CA PRO A 358 -2.61 36.36 -6.94
C PRO A 358 -3.52 35.19 -6.55
N SER A 359 -4.47 35.48 -5.67
CA SER A 359 -5.69 34.69 -5.47
C SER A 359 -6.91 35.54 -5.85
N LEU A 360 -7.97 34.88 -6.32
CA LEU A 360 -9.23 35.51 -6.66
C LEU A 360 -10.28 35.06 -5.65
N VAL A 361 -10.89 36.01 -4.97
CA VAL A 361 -12.02 35.78 -4.07
C VAL A 361 -13.19 36.62 -4.56
N ILE A 362 -14.31 35.97 -4.83
CA ILE A 362 -15.58 36.62 -5.13
C ILE A 362 -16.50 36.32 -3.96
N ALA A 363 -16.71 37.32 -3.12
CA ALA A 363 -17.59 37.20 -1.96
C ALA A 363 -18.90 37.95 -2.22
N PRO A 364 -20.04 37.47 -1.70
CA PRO A 364 -21.24 38.28 -1.65
C PRO A 364 -20.99 39.45 -0.69
N ASN A 365 -21.57 40.61 -0.97
CA ASN A 365 -21.52 41.74 -0.05
C ASN A 365 -22.37 41.39 1.19
N ALA A 366 -21.74 40.85 2.23
CA ALA A 366 -22.44 40.30 3.39
C ALA A 366 -22.79 41.34 4.47
N VAL A 367 -22.35 42.61 4.33
CA VAL A 367 -22.58 43.70 5.28
C VAL A 367 -22.59 45.07 4.57
N PRO A 368 -23.72 45.82 4.56
CA PRO A 368 -23.82 47.22 4.13
C PRO A 368 -22.86 48.17 4.88
N GLY A 369 -21.62 48.25 4.41
CA GLY A 369 -20.65 49.27 4.83
C GLY A 369 -19.69 49.73 3.72
N ALA A 370 -19.72 49.10 2.55
CA ALA A 370 -18.92 49.47 1.38
C ALA A 370 -19.78 50.21 0.32
N PRO A 371 -19.25 51.27 -0.32
CA PRO A 371 -20.03 52.34 -0.96
C PRO A 371 -20.62 52.02 -2.34
N PHE A 372 -20.77 50.75 -2.73
CA PHE A 372 -21.25 50.41 -4.07
C PHE A 372 -22.50 49.52 -4.03
N GLY A 373 -23.65 50.19 -4.15
CA GLY A 373 -24.96 49.62 -4.52
C GLY A 373 -25.76 48.97 -3.39
N THR A 374 -26.80 49.63 -2.89
CA THR A 374 -27.76 49.02 -1.97
C THR A 374 -29.21 49.44 -2.22
N LEU A 375 -30.12 48.46 -2.12
CA LEU A 375 -31.53 48.66 -1.78
C LEU A 375 -31.61 48.71 -0.24
N MET A 376 -31.75 49.91 0.30
CA MET A 376 -32.00 50.15 1.72
C MET A 376 -33.51 50.14 1.96
N SER A 377 -34.00 49.33 2.91
CA SER A 377 -35.37 49.37 3.42
C SER A 377 -35.30 49.57 4.92
N GLY A 378 -35.66 50.77 5.39
CA GLY A 378 -35.87 51.08 6.80
C GLY A 378 -37.31 51.50 7.05
N VAL A 379 -37.91 51.00 8.11
CA VAL A 379 -39.15 51.54 8.68
C VAL A 379 -38.72 52.49 9.79
N PHE A 380 -39.19 53.75 9.72
CA PHE A 380 -38.90 54.80 10.69
C PHE A 380 -39.88 54.74 11.86
#